data_AF-A0A147EM37-F1
#
_entry.id   AF-A0A147EM37-F1
#
_cell.length_a   1.000
_cell.length_b   1.000
_cell.length_c   1.000
_cell.angle_alpha   90.00
_cell.angle_beta   90.00
_cell.angle_gamma   90.00
#
_symmetry.space_group_name_H-M   'P 1'
#
loop_
_entity.id
_entity.type
_entity.pdbx_description
1 polymer ?
#
loop_
_entity_poly.entity_id
_entity_poly.type
_entity_poly.pdbx_seq_one_letter_code
_entity_poly.pdbx_strand_id
1 'polypeptide(L)' 'LGDVYKETATAPRGLPIELPEHAPKFRLLVRGAELASDEERAANPRATPVRLRAAERIKEDA' A
#
# COMPACT_ATOMS: atom_id res chain seq x y z
N LEU A 1 13.42 -6.73 -5.69
CA LEU A 1 13.11 -5.65 -4.73
C LEU A 1 11.91 -4.76 -5.19
N GLY A 2 11.07 -5.22 -6.12
CA GLY A 2 10.11 -4.36 -6.85
C GLY A 2 8.63 -4.45 -6.42
N ASP A 3 8.29 -5.24 -5.40
CA ASP A 3 6.87 -5.55 -5.11
C ASP A 3 6.27 -4.74 -3.95
N VAL A 4 7.05 -3.91 -3.27
CA VAL A 4 6.65 -3.26 -2.00
C VAL A 4 6.22 -1.78 -2.21
N TYR A 5 6.51 -1.20 -3.37
CA TYR A 5 6.21 0.19 -3.70
C TYR A 5 5.19 0.25 -4.84
N LYS A 6 3.90 0.21 -4.50
CA LYS A 6 2.81 0.45 -5.46
C LYS A 6 2.03 1.71 -5.08
N GLU A 7 2.76 2.79 -4.87
CA GLU A 7 2.21 4.14 -4.99
C GLU A 7 2.55 4.64 -6.39
N THR A 8 1.60 5.25 -7.09
CA THR A 8 1.84 5.81 -8.43
C THR A 8 2.85 6.94 -8.35
N ALA A 9 4.08 6.69 -8.82
CA ALA A 9 5.05 7.74 -9.05
C ALA A 9 4.45 8.76 -10.03
N THR A 10 4.51 10.04 -9.67
CA THR A 10 3.97 11.14 -10.49
C THR A 10 4.91 11.54 -11.64
N ALA A 11 6.09 10.91 -11.73
CA ALA A 11 7.06 11.18 -12.78
C ALA A 11 6.51 10.79 -14.17
N PRO A 12 6.78 11.59 -15.22
CA PRO A 12 6.41 11.23 -16.58
C PRO A 12 7.15 9.96 -17.04
N ARG A 13 6.40 9.06 -17.70
CA ARG A 13 6.97 7.82 -18.26
C ARG A 13 8.04 8.15 -19.31
N GLY A 14 9.26 7.64 -19.14
CA GLY A 14 10.35 7.81 -20.11
C GLY A 14 11.44 8.80 -19.73
N LEU A 15 11.40 9.40 -18.54
CA LEU A 15 12.57 10.12 -18.01
C LEU A 15 13.65 9.12 -17.55
N PRO A 16 14.94 9.31 -17.89
CA PRO A 16 16.01 8.40 -17.48
C PRO A 16 16.27 8.39 -15.96
N ILE A 17 15.77 9.40 -15.25
CA ILE A 17 15.99 9.62 -13.82
C ILE A 17 14.68 10.12 -13.22
N GLU A 18 14.17 9.43 -12.19
CA GLU A 18 13.05 9.92 -11.40
C GLU A 18 13.53 11.05 -10.47
N LEU A 19 12.87 12.21 -10.55
CA LEU A 19 13.18 13.33 -9.67
C LEU A 19 12.72 12.99 -8.23
N PRO A 20 13.48 13.36 -7.18
CA PRO A 20 13.15 13.05 -5.79
C PRO A 20 11.75 13.51 -5.35
N GLU A 21 11.22 14.59 -5.94
CA GLU A 21 9.85 15.08 -5.73
C GLU A 21 8.75 14.13 -6.22
N HIS A 22 9.05 13.18 -7.10
CA HIS A 22 8.10 12.23 -7.65
C HIS A 22 8.18 10.84 -7.02
N ALA A 23 9.09 10.65 -6.07
CA ALA A 23 9.24 9.38 -5.38
C ALA A 23 8.02 9.11 -4.46
N PRO A 24 7.66 7.83 -4.25
CA PRO A 24 6.60 7.43 -3.32
C PRO A 24 6.76 8.03 -1.92
N LYS A 25 5.65 8.49 -1.34
CA LYS A 25 5.56 8.96 0.04
C LYS A 25 5.17 7.84 1.00
N PHE A 26 4.57 6.78 0.49
CA PHE A 26 4.07 5.63 1.23
C PHE A 26 4.65 4.32 0.70
N ARG A 27 4.93 3.41 1.63
CA ARG A 27 5.26 2.02 1.38
C ARG A 27 4.05 1.17 1.74
N LEU A 28 3.57 0.35 0.82
CA LEU A 28 2.44 -0.53 1.13
C LEU A 28 2.90 -1.66 2.06
N LEU A 29 2.15 -1.86 3.15
CA LEU A 29 2.41 -2.96 4.09
C LEU A 29 1.69 -4.23 3.66
N VAL A 30 0.56 -4.09 2.97
CA VAL A 30 -0.23 -5.21 2.43
C VAL A 30 -0.35 -5.13 0.92
N ARG A 31 -0.31 -6.29 0.24
CA ARG A 31 -0.55 -6.36 -1.20
C ARG A 31 -2.05 -6.34 -1.48
N GLY A 32 -2.60 -5.14 -1.70
CA GLY A 32 -4.02 -4.95 -1.96
C GLY A 32 -4.81 -4.87 -0.66
N ALA A 33 -5.40 -5.97 -0.21
CA ALA A 33 -6.10 -6.02 1.07
C ALA A 33 -6.00 -7.41 1.71
N GLU A 34 -5.86 -7.42 3.03
CA GLU A 34 -5.98 -8.65 3.81
C GLU A 34 -7.45 -8.90 4.20
N LEU A 35 -7.77 -10.18 4.38
CA LEU A 35 -9.07 -10.66 4.81
C LEU A 35 -8.97 -11.15 6.25
N ALA A 36 -10.09 -11.10 6.97
CA ALA A 36 -10.20 -11.77 8.26
C ALA A 36 -9.98 -13.28 8.10
N SER A 37 -9.34 -13.90 9.09
CA SER A 37 -9.14 -15.35 9.10
C SER A 37 -10.47 -16.09 9.23
N ASP A 38 -10.48 -17.39 8.95
CA ASP A 38 -11.72 -18.18 9.06
C ASP A 38 -12.21 -18.27 10.52
N GLU A 39 -11.30 -18.32 11.49
CA GLU A 39 -11.63 -18.27 12.92
C GLU A 39 -12.28 -16.94 13.31
N GLU A 40 -11.73 -15.81 12.83
CA GLU A 40 -12.28 -14.50 13.12
C GLU A 40 -13.65 -14.32 12.46
N ARG A 41 -13.84 -14.80 11.23
CA ARG A 41 -15.14 -14.75 10.54
C ARG A 41 -16.20 -15.58 11.25
N ALA A 42 -15.82 -16.73 11.82
CA ALA A 42 -16.72 -17.59 12.60
C ALA A 42 -17.10 -16.95 13.93
N ALA A 43 -16.15 -16.35 14.65
CA ALA A 43 -16.40 -15.67 15.92
C ALA A 43 -17.11 -14.32 15.75
N ASN A 44 -16.92 -13.66 14.61
CA ASN A 44 -17.38 -12.32 14.35
C ASN A 44 -17.88 -12.17 12.89
N PRO A 45 -19.13 -12.52 12.58
CA PRO A 45 -19.66 -12.51 11.21
C PRO A 45 -19.53 -11.17 10.47
N ARG A 46 -19.56 -10.04 11.19
CA ARG A 46 -19.32 -8.69 10.61
C ARG A 46 -17.90 -8.47 10.09
N ALA A 47 -16.96 -9.36 10.37
CA ALA A 47 -15.60 -9.33 9.81
C ALA A 47 -15.56 -9.85 8.36
N THR A 48 -16.56 -10.61 7.92
CA THR A 48 -16.60 -11.23 6.58
C THR A 48 -16.42 -10.25 5.41
N PRO A 49 -17.07 -9.07 5.37
CA PRO A 49 -16.88 -8.12 4.26
C PRO A 49 -15.65 -7.21 4.41
N VAL A 50 -14.91 -7.28 5.52
CA VAL A 50 -13.83 -6.34 5.82
C VAL A 50 -12.63 -6.56 4.89
N ARG A 51 -12.02 -5.46 4.46
CA ARG A 51 -10.80 -5.42 3.66
C ARG A 51 -9.77 -4.54 4.37
N LEU A 52 -8.80 -5.14 5.05
CA LEU A 52 -7.76 -4.39 5.74
C LEU A 52 -6.73 -3.88 4.73
N ARG A 53 -6.47 -2.57 4.76
CA ARG A 53 -5.42 -1.93 3.96
C ARG A 53 -4.51 -1.14 4.89
N ALA A 54 -3.20 -1.25 4.66
CA ALA A 54 -2.20 -0.58 5.47
C ALA A 54 -1.02 -0.11 4.60
N ALA A 55 -0.54 1.08 4.92
CA ALA A 55 0.64 1.68 4.33
C ALA A 55 1.42 2.42 5.41
N GLU A 56 2.74 2.43 5.27
CA GLU A 56 3.66 3.18 6.11
C GLU A 56 4.09 4.45 5.37
N ARG A 57 4.10 5.59 6.07
CA ARG A 57 4.66 6.83 5.53
C ARG A 57 6.18 6.78 5.64
N ILE A 58 6.87 6.96 4.50
CA ILE A 58 8.33 6.87 4.42
C ILE A 58 9.03 8.22 4.12
N LYS A 59 8.25 9.27 3.88
CA LYS A 59 8.75 10.65 3.78
C LYS A 59 7.80 11.61 4.52
N GLU A 60 8.37 12.58 5.22
CA GLU A 60 7.60 13.72 5.69
C GLU A 60 7.31 14.68 4.53
N ASP A 61 6.07 15.17 4.45
CA ASP A 61 5.71 16.30 3.60
C ASP A 61 6.52 17.50 4.11
N ALA A 62 7.40 18.00 3.25
CA ALA A 62 8.19 19.20 3.51
C ALA A 62 7.31 20.44 3.61
#